data_AF-A0A6J1J475-F1
#
_entry.id   AF-A0A6J1J475-F1
#
_cell.length_a   1.000
_cell.length_b   1.000
_cell.length_c   1.000
_cell.angle_alpha   90.00
_cell.angle_beta   90.00
_cell.angle_gamma   90.00
#
_symmetry.space_group_name_H-M   'P 1'
#
loop_
_entity.id
_entity.type
_entity.pdbx_description
1 polymer ?
#
loop_
_entity_poly.entity_id
_entity_poly.type
_entity_poly.pdbx_seq_one_letter_code
_entity_poly.pdbx_strand_id
1 'polypeptide(L)'
;MASIPRKSSPGSNGGSQPAIPDERKRKRMQSNRESARRSRMKKQKQVEDLTGELSRLQMANNQLLQSIGAKEQAFVQVDNMNNVLRAQAIELADRLRSLNSVLQIVEEVSGLAMDIPEIPDPLLKPWEFSRPALPVADMFLC
;
A
#
# COMPACT_ATOMS: atom_id res chain seq x y z
N MET A 1 -8.32 -3.06 57.38
CA MET A 1 -9.70 -3.49 57.03
C MET A 1 -9.69 -5.01 56.92
N ALA A 2 -10.60 -5.66 57.64
CA ALA A 2 -10.49 -7.05 58.09
C ALA A 2 -10.91 -8.09 57.04
N SER A 3 -10.18 -9.21 57.00
CA SER A 3 -10.53 -10.42 56.24
C SER A 3 -11.72 -11.14 56.89
N ILE A 4 -12.75 -11.44 56.09
CA ILE A 4 -13.94 -12.17 56.53
C ILE A 4 -13.66 -13.69 56.44
N PRO A 5 -13.65 -14.45 57.55
CA PRO A 5 -13.55 -15.90 57.49
C PRO A 5 -14.92 -16.49 57.13
N ARG A 6 -14.97 -17.34 56.09
CA ARG A 6 -16.18 -18.09 55.77
C ARG A 6 -16.38 -19.18 56.82
N LYS A 7 -17.52 -19.11 57.52
CA LYS A 7 -18.02 -20.14 58.45
C LYS A 7 -17.99 -21.53 57.79
N SER A 8 -17.17 -22.41 58.35
CA SER A 8 -17.29 -23.86 58.23
C SER A 8 -18.27 -24.37 59.28
N SER A 9 -19.40 -24.93 58.86
CA SER A 9 -20.32 -25.64 59.75
C SER A 9 -19.92 -27.12 59.84
N PRO A 10 -19.79 -27.70 61.06
CA PRO A 10 -19.49 -29.11 61.25
C PRO A 10 -20.75 -29.95 61.49
N GLY A 11 -20.78 -31.14 60.87
CA GLY A 11 -21.39 -32.35 61.44
C GLY A 11 -22.89 -32.60 61.22
N SER A 12 -23.20 -33.46 60.25
CA SER A 12 -24.25 -34.48 60.45
C SER A 12 -23.75 -35.79 59.85
N ASN A 13 -23.52 -36.76 60.72
CA ASN A 13 -22.98 -38.08 60.43
C ASN A 13 -24.18 -39.03 60.28
N GLY A 14 -24.38 -39.64 59.11
CA GLY A 14 -25.48 -40.58 58.91
C GLY A 14 -25.61 -41.11 57.48
N GLY A 15 -24.83 -42.15 57.14
CA GLY A 15 -25.18 -43.15 56.13
C GLY A 15 -25.00 -42.76 54.65
N SER A 16 -24.29 -43.61 53.89
CA SER A 16 -24.18 -43.66 52.42
C SER A 16 -23.27 -42.64 51.69
N GLN A 17 -21.95 -42.80 51.85
CA GLN A 17 -20.95 -42.31 50.88
C GLN A 17 -20.30 -43.53 50.20
N PRO A 18 -20.74 -43.85 48.98
CA PRO A 18 -19.79 -43.92 47.86
C PRO A 18 -20.18 -43.08 46.64
N ALA A 19 -21.42 -42.57 46.54
CA ALA A 19 -21.97 -42.07 45.27
C ALA A 19 -21.64 -40.59 44.92
N ILE A 20 -21.42 -39.71 45.92
CA ILE A 20 -21.22 -38.27 45.68
C ILE A 20 -19.84 -37.91 45.09
N PRO A 21 -18.72 -38.53 45.52
CA PRO A 21 -17.41 -38.30 44.92
C PRO A 21 -17.37 -38.71 43.44
N ASP A 22 -18.02 -39.83 43.12
CA ASP A 22 -18.09 -40.37 41.76
C ASP A 22 -18.96 -39.51 40.85
N GLU A 23 -20.10 -39.01 41.34
CA GLU A 23 -20.94 -38.10 40.57
C GLU A 23 -20.24 -36.75 40.32
N ARG A 24 -19.50 -36.22 41.31
CA ARG A 24 -18.68 -35.02 41.12
C ARG A 24 -17.55 -35.26 40.12
N LYS A 25 -16.89 -36.41 40.17
CA LYS A 25 -15.84 -36.81 39.21
C LYS A 25 -16.42 -36.93 37.81
N ARG A 26 -17.58 -37.58 37.64
CA ARG A 26 -18.30 -37.70 36.37
C ARG A 26 -18.65 -36.33 35.78
N LYS A 27 -19.22 -35.43 36.58
CA LYS A 27 -19.51 -34.04 36.16
C LYS A 27 -18.25 -33.27 35.75
N ARG A 28 -17.14 -33.42 36.50
CA ARG A 28 -15.84 -32.80 36.13
C ARG A 28 -15.29 -33.34 34.82
N MET A 29 -15.40 -34.64 34.57
CA MET A 29 -14.97 -35.25 33.30
C MET A 29 -15.79 -34.72 32.13
N GLN A 30 -17.11 -34.59 32.28
CA GLN A 30 -17.99 -34.04 31.25
C GLN A 30 -17.70 -32.57 30.99
N SER A 31 -17.58 -31.76 32.04
CA SER A 31 -17.24 -30.33 31.92
C SER A 31 -15.86 -30.11 31.31
N ASN A 32 -14.85 -30.90 31.72
CA ASN A 32 -13.51 -30.81 31.15
C ASN A 32 -13.52 -31.21 29.66
N ARG A 33 -14.22 -32.31 29.32
CA ARG A 33 -14.39 -32.75 27.94
C ARG A 33 -15.03 -31.66 27.08
N GLU A 34 -16.09 -31.02 27.59
CA GLU A 34 -16.75 -29.94 26.88
C GLU A 34 -15.84 -28.71 26.75
N SER A 35 -15.12 -28.33 27.81
CA SER A 35 -14.19 -27.20 27.79
C SER A 35 -13.03 -27.42 26.82
N ALA A 36 -12.48 -28.64 26.75
CA ALA A 36 -11.44 -29.02 25.81
C ALA A 36 -11.97 -28.98 24.37
N ARG A 37 -13.20 -29.44 24.13
CA ARG A 37 -13.87 -29.30 22.83
C ARG A 37 -14.04 -27.83 22.43
N ARG A 38 -14.58 -27.00 23.33
CA ARG A 38 -14.78 -25.55 23.08
C ARG A 38 -13.46 -24.84 22.82
N SER A 39 -12.41 -25.18 23.56
CA SER A 39 -11.06 -24.63 23.34
C SER A 39 -10.50 -25.01 21.96
N ARG A 40 -10.62 -26.29 21.56
CA ARG A 40 -10.23 -26.75 20.22
C ARG A 40 -11.01 -26.04 19.12
N MET A 41 -12.34 -25.93 19.25
CA MET A 41 -13.18 -25.21 18.28
C MET A 41 -12.81 -23.73 18.19
N LYS A 42 -12.53 -23.06 19.31
CA LYS A 42 -12.09 -21.66 19.31
C LYS A 42 -10.77 -21.49 18.56
N LYS A 43 -9.80 -22.38 18.81
CA LYS A 43 -8.50 -22.33 18.12
C LYS A 43 -8.64 -22.63 16.62
N GLN A 44 -9.49 -23.60 16.26
CA GLN A 44 -9.78 -23.92 14.86
C GLN A 44 -10.37 -22.71 14.13
N LYS A 45 -11.38 -22.05 14.72
CA LYS A 45 -11.96 -20.83 14.15
C LYS A 45 -10.92 -19.71 13.98
N GLN A 46 -10.05 -19.51 14.97
CA GLN A 46 -8.97 -18.51 14.85
C GLN A 46 -8.01 -18.80 13.68
N VAL A 47 -7.68 -20.07 13.45
CA VAL A 47 -6.83 -20.46 12.31
C VAL A 47 -7.56 -20.22 10.98
N GLU A 48 -8.84 -20.55 10.90
CA GLU A 48 -9.68 -20.30 9.72
C GLU A 48 -9.79 -18.80 9.42
N ASP A 49 -10.08 -17.99 10.44
CA ASP A 49 -10.17 -16.53 10.33
C ASP A 49 -8.85 -15.93 9.84
N LEU A 50 -7.71 -16.35 10.42
CA LEU A 50 -6.38 -15.90 9.99
C LEU A 50 -6.03 -16.33 8.57
N THR A 51 -6.42 -17.55 8.18
CA THR A 51 -6.19 -18.06 6.81
C THR A 51 -7.01 -17.25 5.80
N GLY A 52 -8.27 -16.94 6.13
CA GLY A 52 -9.11 -16.08 5.29
C GLY A 52 -8.53 -14.68 5.12
N GLU A 53 -8.02 -14.09 6.21
CA GLU A 53 -7.38 -12.78 6.16
C GLU A 53 -6.09 -12.78 5.33
N LEU A 54 -5.26 -13.83 5.45
CA LEU A 54 -4.07 -13.99 4.62
C LEU A 54 -4.43 -14.05 3.14
N SER A 55 -5.42 -14.87 2.76
CA SER A 55 -5.88 -14.96 1.36
C SER A 55 -6.41 -13.62 0.85
N ARG A 56 -7.18 -12.88 1.68
CA ARG A 56 -7.70 -11.55 1.32
C ARG A 56 -6.56 -10.56 1.07
N LEU A 57 -5.56 -10.53 1.96
CA LEU A 57 -4.39 -9.66 1.82
C LEU A 57 -3.54 -10.03 0.60
N GLN A 58 -3.35 -11.32 0.32
CA GLN A 58 -2.65 -11.79 -0.87
C GLN A 58 -3.37 -11.34 -2.16
N MET A 59 -4.70 -11.46 -2.21
CA MET A 59 -5.48 -10.97 -3.34
C MET A 59 -5.35 -9.45 -3.52
N ALA A 60 -5.46 -8.69 -2.42
CA ALA A 60 -5.30 -7.24 -2.46
C ALA A 60 -3.90 -6.82 -2.90
N ASN A 61 -2.86 -7.50 -2.43
CA ASN A 61 -1.48 -7.25 -2.82
C ASN A 61 -1.27 -7.49 -4.33
N ASN A 62 -1.78 -8.60 -4.86
CA ASN A 62 -1.72 -8.89 -6.30
C ASN A 62 -2.46 -7.83 -7.14
N GLN A 63 -3.62 -7.36 -6.69
CA GLN A 63 -4.36 -6.27 -7.36
C GLN A 63 -3.58 -4.95 -7.34
N LEU A 64 -2.92 -4.63 -6.22
CA LEU A 64 -2.08 -3.44 -6.12
C LEU A 64 -0.87 -3.53 -7.06
N LEU A 65 -0.20 -4.67 -7.12
CA LEU A 65 0.92 -4.90 -8.04
C LEU A 65 0.50 -4.71 -9.51
N GLN A 66 -0.66 -5.26 -9.91
CA GLN A 66 -1.21 -5.05 -11.25
C GLN A 66 -1.54 -3.57 -11.52
N SER A 67 -2.13 -2.87 -10.54
CA SER A 67 -2.44 -1.44 -10.66
C SER A 67 -1.18 -0.58 -10.79
N ILE A 68 -0.12 -0.91 -10.04
CA ILE A 68 1.17 -0.22 -10.11
C ILE A 68 1.76 -0.42 -11.51
N GLY A 69 1.84 -1.67 -12.00
CA GLY A 69 2.39 -1.95 -13.33
C GLY A 69 1.64 -1.23 -14.45
N ALA A 70 0.31 -1.18 -14.38
CA ALA A 70 -0.50 -0.43 -15.35
C ALA A 70 -0.21 1.09 -15.33
N LYS A 71 -0.02 1.66 -14.13
CA LYS A 71 0.32 3.09 -13.96
C LYS A 71 1.74 3.40 -14.44
N GLU A 72 2.69 2.51 -14.17
CA GLU A 72 4.07 2.64 -14.69
C GLU A 72 4.07 2.66 -16.22
N GLN A 73 3.33 1.76 -16.87
CA GLN A 73 3.21 1.74 -18.33
C GLN A 73 2.56 3.02 -18.88
N ALA A 74 1.52 3.53 -18.22
CA ALA A 74 0.88 4.79 -18.61
C ALA A 74 1.81 6.00 -18.42
N PHE A 75 2.59 6.02 -17.33
CA PHE A 75 3.58 7.05 -17.08
C PHE A 75 4.65 7.09 -18.17
N VAL A 76 5.20 5.94 -18.54
CA VAL A 76 6.19 5.84 -19.63
C VAL A 76 5.62 6.34 -20.95
N GLN A 77 4.36 6.04 -21.27
CA GLN A 77 3.70 6.58 -22.46
C GLN A 77 3.61 8.10 -22.45
N VAL A 78 3.18 8.69 -21.33
CA VAL A 78 3.09 10.14 -21.17
C VAL A 78 4.47 10.79 -21.23
N ASP A 79 5.49 10.19 -20.61
CA ASP A 79 6.86 10.71 -20.68
C ASP A 79 7.41 10.70 -22.11
N ASN A 80 7.16 9.62 -22.86
CA ASN A 80 7.52 9.55 -24.29
C ASN A 80 6.82 10.64 -25.10
N MET A 81 5.52 10.86 -24.89
CA MET A 81 4.78 11.95 -25.54
C MET A 81 5.37 13.32 -25.19
N ASN A 82 5.70 13.54 -23.92
CA ASN A 82 6.35 14.77 -23.48
C ASN A 82 7.71 14.96 -24.14
N ASN A 83 8.51 13.89 -24.31
CA ASN A 83 9.80 13.95 -24.98
C ASN A 83 9.64 14.32 -26.47
N VAL A 84 8.64 13.77 -27.15
CA VAL A 84 8.31 14.17 -28.54
C VAL A 84 7.91 15.64 -28.61
N LEU A 85 7.03 16.10 -27.72
CA LEU A 85 6.60 17.50 -27.67
C LEU A 85 7.77 18.46 -27.39
N ARG A 86 8.68 18.09 -26.47
CA ARG A 86 9.90 18.86 -26.20
C ARG A 86 10.79 18.94 -27.44
N ALA A 87 11.00 17.82 -28.15
CA ALA A 87 11.80 17.80 -29.37
C ALA A 87 11.21 18.72 -30.45
N GLN A 88 9.88 18.69 -30.66
CA GLN A 88 9.18 19.57 -31.59
C GLN A 88 9.28 21.04 -31.17
N ALA A 89 9.15 21.35 -29.89
CA ALA A 89 9.29 22.71 -29.38
C ALA A 89 10.70 23.27 -29.61
N ILE A 90 11.74 22.45 -29.39
CA ILE A 90 13.14 22.81 -29.68
C ILE A 90 13.32 23.07 -31.18
N GLU A 91 12.84 22.17 -32.04
CA GLU A 91 12.96 22.31 -33.49
C GLU A 91 12.28 23.59 -33.99
N LEU A 92 11.06 23.87 -33.55
CA LEU A 92 10.33 25.08 -33.93
C LEU A 92 11.04 26.35 -33.43
N ALA A 93 11.57 26.33 -32.22
CA ALA A 93 12.34 27.46 -31.69
C ALA A 93 13.65 27.68 -32.45
N ASP A 94 14.34 26.62 -32.86
CA ASP A 94 15.54 26.72 -33.70
C ASP A 94 15.22 27.31 -35.08
N ARG A 95 14.12 26.85 -35.71
CA ARG A 95 13.66 27.40 -36.99
C ARG A 95 13.32 28.88 -36.86
N LEU A 96 12.60 29.28 -35.81
CA LEU A 96 12.27 30.68 -35.57
C LEU A 96 13.51 31.53 -35.26
N ARG A 97 14.48 31.02 -34.47
CA ARG A 97 15.78 31.69 -34.26
C ARG A 97 16.54 31.89 -35.57
N SER A 98 16.55 30.89 -36.44
CA SER A 98 17.16 31.00 -37.77
C SER A 98 16.49 32.09 -38.61
N LEU A 99 15.16 32.19 -38.58
CA LEU A 99 14.43 33.24 -39.28
C LEU A 99 14.72 34.63 -38.69
N ASN A 100 14.74 34.75 -37.36
CA ASN A 100 15.11 35.98 -36.68
C ASN A 100 16.54 36.42 -37.03
N SER A 101 17.49 35.49 -37.16
CA SER A 101 18.85 35.80 -37.59
C SER A 101 18.89 36.32 -39.04
N VAL A 102 18.10 35.77 -39.94
CA VAL A 102 17.97 36.30 -41.32
C VAL A 102 17.36 37.70 -41.31
N LEU A 103 16.34 37.95 -40.47
CA LEU A 103 15.72 39.26 -40.34
C LEU A 103 16.72 40.31 -39.81
N GLN A 104 17.58 39.94 -38.85
CA GLN A 104 18.65 40.82 -38.36
C GLN A 104 19.62 41.22 -39.48
N ILE A 105 20.02 40.27 -40.34
CA ILE A 105 20.87 40.56 -41.51
C ILE A 105 20.17 41.53 -42.47
N VAL A 106 18.87 41.35 -42.72
CA VAL A 106 18.09 42.23 -43.60
C VAL A 106 17.94 43.64 -43.02
N GLU A 107 17.70 43.76 -41.71
CA GLU A 107 17.67 45.03 -41.00
C GLU A 107 19.01 45.77 -41.14
N GLU A 108 20.14 45.09 -40.92
CA GLU A 108 21.48 45.65 -41.08
C GLU A 108 21.75 46.16 -42.51
N VAL A 109 21.33 45.41 -43.53
CA VAL A 109 21.54 45.77 -44.95
C VAL A 109 20.61 46.88 -45.42
N SER A 110 19.35 46.87 -44.97
CA SER A 110 18.33 47.83 -45.42
C SER A 110 18.33 49.13 -44.61
N GLY A 111 18.91 49.13 -43.41
CA GLY A 111 18.86 50.26 -42.47
C GLY A 111 17.47 50.52 -41.90
N LEU A 112 16.50 49.62 -42.14
CA LEU A 112 15.15 49.70 -41.60
C LEU A 112 15.07 48.89 -40.32
N ALA A 113 14.82 49.58 -39.21
CA ALA A 113 14.65 48.93 -37.91
C ALA A 113 13.47 47.94 -37.95
N MET A 114 13.71 46.69 -37.56
CA MET A 114 12.70 45.63 -37.53
C MET A 114 12.46 45.15 -36.09
N ASP A 115 11.20 45.00 -35.70
CA ASP A 115 10.82 44.49 -34.37
C ASP A 115 10.91 42.96 -34.35
N ILE A 116 12.10 42.45 -34.03
CA ILE A 116 12.41 41.01 -34.02
C ILE A 116 12.23 40.46 -32.59
N PRO A 117 11.23 39.59 -32.34
CA PRO A 117 10.95 39.10 -30.99
C PRO A 117 12.03 38.13 -30.48
N GLU A 118 12.48 38.30 -29.23
CA GLU A 118 13.33 37.33 -28.54
C GLU A 118 12.55 36.06 -28.20
N ILE A 119 13.13 34.90 -28.52
CA ILE A 119 12.51 33.60 -28.28
C ILE A 119 13.08 33.02 -26.98
N PRO A 120 12.25 32.82 -25.93
CA PRO A 120 12.69 32.19 -24.70
C PRO A 120 13.22 30.77 -24.93
N ASP A 121 14.10 30.29 -24.06
CA ASP A 121 14.60 28.92 -24.12
C ASP A 121 13.43 27.91 -23.95
N PRO A 122 13.16 27.04 -24.94
CA PRO A 122 12.14 25.99 -24.85
C PRO A 122 12.39 25.01 -23.69
N LEU A 123 13.64 24.96 -23.19
CA LEU A 123 14.07 24.13 -22.08
C LEU A 123 13.99 24.83 -20.73
N LEU A 124 13.37 26.00 -20.58
CA LEU A 124 13.07 26.55 -19.26
C LEU A 124 12.15 25.56 -18.52
N LYS A 125 12.77 24.64 -17.76
CA LYS A 125 12.13 23.48 -17.14
C LYS A 125 11.29 23.95 -15.94
N PRO A 126 9.97 24.14 -16.08
CA PRO A 126 9.17 24.61 -14.94
C PRO A 126 8.89 23.46 -13.96
N TRP A 127 9.24 22.22 -14.34
CA TRP A 127 8.80 21.00 -13.68
C TRP A 127 9.93 19.95 -13.57
N GLU A 128 11.16 20.34 -13.24
CA GLU A 128 12.21 19.37 -12.89
C GLU A 128 11.84 18.59 -11.62
N PHE A 129 11.01 17.57 -11.77
CA PHE A 129 11.00 16.43 -10.86
C PHE A 129 12.01 15.43 -11.41
N SER A 130 13.28 15.60 -11.04
CA SER A 130 14.28 14.55 -11.12
C SER A 130 13.88 13.43 -10.15
N ARG A 131 12.90 12.61 -10.52
CA ARG A 131 12.67 11.34 -9.86
C ARG A 131 13.38 10.30 -10.72
N PRO A 132 14.48 9.68 -10.25
CA PRO A 132 14.97 8.48 -10.91
C PRO A 132 13.79 7.50 -10.93
N ALA A 133 13.45 7.00 -12.12
CA ALA A 133 12.54 5.89 -12.29
C ALA A 133 13.22 4.67 -11.68
N LEU A 134 13.21 4.56 -10.35
CA LEU A 134 13.55 3.33 -9.68
C LEU A 134 12.40 2.37 -10.01
N PRO A 135 12.67 1.23 -10.68
CA PRO A 135 11.66 0.21 -10.83
C PRO A 135 11.21 -0.19 -9.42
N VAL A 136 9.91 -0.03 -9.12
CA VAL A 136 9.32 -0.43 -7.83
C VAL A 136 9.52 -1.93 -7.57
N ALA A 137 9.92 -2.69 -8.61
CA ALA A 137 10.27 -4.10 -8.56
C ALA A 137 11.36 -4.47 -7.52
N ASP A 138 12.26 -3.55 -7.14
CA ASP A 138 13.35 -3.86 -6.20
C ASP A 138 12.99 -3.73 -4.71
N MET A 139 11.80 -3.25 -4.35
CA MET A 139 11.41 -3.12 -2.93
C MET A 139 10.67 -4.33 -2.33
N PHE A 140 10.30 -5.33 -3.15
CA PHE A 140 9.47 -6.46 -2.68
C PHE A 140 10.12 -7.85 -2.83
N LEU A 141 11.43 -7.91 -3.09
CA LEU A 141 12.21 -9.15 -3.00
C LEU A 141 12.84 -9.26 -1.60
N CYS A 142 12.10 -9.82 -0.65
CA CYS A 142 12.61 -10.41 0.60
C CYS A 142 11.90 -11.73 0.86
#